data_AF-A0A157QL22-F1
#
_entry.id   AF-A0A157QL22-F1
#
_cell.length_a   1.000
_cell.length_b   1.000
_cell.length_c   1.000
_cell.angle_alpha   90.00
_cell.angle_beta   90.00
_cell.angle_gamma   90.00
#
_symmetry.space_group_name_H-M   'P 1'
#
loop_
_entity.id
_entity.type
_entity.pdbx_description
1 polymer ?
#
loop_
_entity_poly.entity_id
_entity_poly.type
_entity_poly.pdbx_seq_one_letter_code
_entity_poly.pdbx_strand_id
1 'polypeptide(L)'
;MQAGAHPDVHHSCVSEAGAPSLVQLQSHWQSLGYTGVDIRRTAAGYALHAHAEEVPAQCPNCGADAPLPMPRAEIAIHDVPLHGMAVALHVRRHSHRCRFCRTMLESPLPGVDPRRHITHRLADWIATQHTRTIEDVTRQCGARLSAVRDILQATAEKRHGSRPGAPEAFNLPDLQATHHVSGPHRYDVYLHTKLSRPPCPECGSLHVQRTATHAAHVHDKPLNGKHVALVITPYRAFRCHDCRRAFIEPLPGVAALPRHPRLTERLISWIQKQAGLREDKDIAAGIGIPVGSVRRILIGLGGLQWTFTPKTVPMADWRPLPATVVTRYLPDADGHHIYLRGTPSVDRCALCGSEDITTKWRRSRAIRDIPLEGKSVLLHYSSVTHRCGICGWAAEQKLDGIDTAHKVTQRLTEWVTCQLASQPAENVARATKLKVAVVAYMGAASTAAK
;
A
#
# COMPACT_ATOMS: atom_id res chain seq x y z
N MET A 1 47.63 -12.93 -21.10
CA MET A 1 46.86 -13.61 -22.16
C MET A 1 46.27 -14.85 -21.52
N GLN A 2 44.98 -15.11 -21.37
CA GLN A 2 43.74 -14.58 -21.93
C GLN A 2 42.69 -14.46 -20.82
N ALA A 3 41.84 -13.44 -20.91
CA ALA A 3 40.63 -13.29 -20.10
C ALA A 3 39.50 -14.11 -20.74
N GLY A 4 38.82 -14.93 -19.93
CA GLY A 4 37.63 -15.68 -20.35
C GLY A 4 36.39 -14.79 -20.34
N ALA A 5 35.78 -14.62 -21.51
CA ALA A 5 34.53 -13.91 -21.70
C ALA A 5 33.34 -14.75 -21.22
N HIS A 6 32.47 -14.12 -20.42
CA HIS A 6 31.13 -14.59 -20.09
C HIS A 6 30.23 -14.54 -21.34
N PRO A 7 29.28 -15.48 -21.51
CA PRO A 7 28.30 -15.39 -22.58
C PRO A 7 27.22 -14.36 -22.23
N ASP A 8 27.09 -13.35 -23.07
CA ASP A 8 26.00 -12.39 -23.06
C ASP A 8 24.66 -13.11 -23.27
N VAL A 9 23.78 -12.97 -22.27
CA VAL A 9 22.37 -13.35 -22.38
C VAL A 9 21.69 -12.30 -23.25
N HIS A 10 21.58 -12.61 -24.54
CA HIS A 10 20.74 -11.86 -25.47
C HIS A 10 19.31 -11.78 -24.93
N HIS A 11 18.89 -10.59 -24.50
CA HIS A 11 17.48 -10.22 -24.48
C HIS A 11 16.98 -10.24 -25.92
N SER A 12 16.33 -11.35 -26.29
CA SER A 12 15.58 -11.46 -27.53
C SER A 12 14.45 -10.43 -27.50
N CYS A 13 14.60 -9.37 -28.30
CA CYS A 13 13.52 -8.50 -28.71
C CYS A 13 12.43 -9.38 -29.34
N VAL A 14 11.27 -9.45 -28.68
CA VAL A 14 10.04 -9.87 -29.34
C VAL A 14 9.78 -8.85 -30.45
N SER A 15 9.88 -9.32 -31.69
CA SER A 15 9.66 -8.56 -32.92
C SER A 15 8.36 -7.75 -32.89
N GLU A 16 8.44 -6.45 -33.18
CA GLU A 16 7.31 -5.50 -33.36
C GLU A 16 6.48 -5.76 -34.63
N ALA A 17 6.40 -7.00 -35.11
CA ALA A 17 5.62 -7.38 -36.28
C ALA A 17 4.19 -7.76 -35.84
N GLY A 18 3.28 -6.78 -35.76
CA GLY A 18 1.85 -7.07 -35.57
C GLY A 18 1.01 -6.03 -34.84
N ALA A 19 1.56 -4.87 -34.44
CA ALA A 19 0.76 -3.82 -33.83
C ALA A 19 -0.21 -3.20 -34.87
N PRO A 20 -1.52 -3.14 -34.61
CA PRO A 20 -2.48 -2.62 -35.57
C PRO A 20 -2.24 -1.12 -35.82
N SER A 21 -2.29 -0.67 -37.07
CA SER A 21 -2.19 0.75 -37.41
C SER A 21 -3.37 1.54 -36.83
N LEU A 22 -3.24 2.87 -36.70
CA LEU A 22 -4.34 3.74 -36.26
C LEU A 22 -5.59 3.58 -37.14
N VAL A 23 -5.40 3.33 -38.44
CA VAL A 23 -6.49 3.05 -39.38
C VAL A 23 -7.19 1.74 -39.02
N GLN A 24 -6.44 0.67 -38.73
CA GLN A 24 -7.02 -0.60 -38.31
C GLN A 24 -7.76 -0.48 -36.97
N LEU A 25 -7.25 0.34 -36.05
CA LEU A 25 -7.91 0.65 -34.79
C LEU A 25 -9.24 1.38 -35.00
N GLN A 26 -9.26 2.39 -35.88
CA GLN A 26 -10.47 3.11 -36.24
C GLN A 26 -11.52 2.19 -36.90
N SER A 27 -11.11 1.40 -37.88
CA SER A 27 -11.99 0.45 -38.58
C SER A 27 -12.56 -0.61 -37.64
N HIS A 28 -11.79 -1.06 -36.65
CA HIS A 28 -12.27 -2.00 -35.63
C HIS A 28 -13.42 -1.43 -34.79
N TRP A 29 -13.32 -0.17 -34.36
CA TRP A 29 -14.38 0.46 -33.57
C TRP A 29 -15.62 0.74 -34.41
N GLN A 30 -15.42 1.18 -35.66
CA GLN A 30 -16.52 1.37 -36.59
C GLN A 30 -17.28 0.07 -36.90
N SER A 31 -16.58 -1.06 -37.05
CA SER A 31 -17.23 -2.35 -37.30
C SER A 31 -18.05 -2.88 -36.12
N LEU A 32 -17.76 -2.39 -34.90
CA LEU A 32 -18.55 -2.67 -33.69
C LEU A 32 -19.75 -1.72 -33.51
N GLY A 33 -20.01 -0.82 -34.46
CA GLY A 33 -21.15 0.11 -34.42
C GLY A 33 -20.85 1.46 -33.77
N TYR A 34 -19.59 1.77 -33.44
CA TYR A 34 -19.22 3.08 -32.92
C TYR A 34 -19.09 4.10 -34.05
N THR A 35 -19.64 5.29 -33.84
CA THR A 35 -19.60 6.39 -34.83
C THR A 35 -18.76 7.56 -34.33
N GLY A 36 -18.31 8.42 -35.26
CA GLY A 36 -17.52 9.61 -34.94
C GLY A 36 -16.18 9.33 -34.26
N VAL A 37 -15.55 8.18 -34.55
CA VAL A 37 -14.28 7.77 -33.96
C VAL A 37 -13.15 8.73 -34.37
N ASP A 38 -12.74 9.59 -33.45
CA ASP A 38 -11.59 10.50 -33.56
C ASP A 38 -10.43 10.00 -32.68
N ILE A 39 -9.22 9.89 -33.23
CA ILE A 39 -8.06 9.36 -32.52
C ILE A 39 -7.02 10.44 -32.31
N ARG A 40 -6.64 10.66 -31.05
CA ARG A 40 -5.65 11.66 -30.64
C ARG A 40 -4.51 11.01 -29.87
N ARG A 41 -3.28 11.43 -30.17
CA ARG A 41 -2.12 11.11 -29.33
C ARG A 41 -2.04 12.12 -28.18
N THR A 42 -1.79 11.62 -26.98
CA THR A 42 -1.68 12.38 -25.74
C THR A 42 -0.41 11.96 -25.00
N ALA A 43 -0.06 12.66 -23.92
CA ALA A 43 1.05 12.27 -23.04
C ALA A 43 0.84 10.89 -22.39
N ALA A 44 -0.42 10.47 -22.17
CA ALA A 44 -0.76 9.20 -21.55
C ALA A 44 -0.87 8.03 -22.55
N GLY A 45 -0.82 8.31 -23.86
CA GLY A 45 -1.03 7.33 -24.93
C GLY A 45 -2.05 7.81 -25.95
N TYR A 46 -2.94 6.93 -26.42
CA TYR A 46 -3.95 7.24 -27.42
C TYR A 46 -5.32 7.42 -26.77
N ALA A 47 -5.97 8.55 -27.04
CA ALA A 47 -7.34 8.85 -26.65
C ALA A 47 -8.24 8.79 -27.89
N LEU A 48 -9.25 7.94 -27.85
CA LEU A 48 -10.24 7.81 -28.89
C LEU A 48 -11.55 8.41 -28.38
N HIS A 49 -12.21 9.24 -29.17
CA HIS A 49 -13.54 9.75 -28.84
C HIS A 49 -14.54 9.12 -29.80
N ALA A 50 -15.61 8.53 -29.27
CA ALA A 50 -16.63 7.88 -30.08
C ALA A 50 -18.02 8.03 -29.47
N HIS A 51 -19.02 7.78 -30.31
CA HIS A 51 -20.42 7.72 -29.96
C HIS A 51 -20.92 6.29 -30.09
N ALA A 52 -21.76 5.88 -29.14
CA ALA A 52 -22.52 4.63 -29.20
C ALA A 52 -23.99 4.98 -28.96
N GLU A 53 -24.84 4.74 -29.94
CA GLU A 53 -26.29 4.98 -29.84
C GLU A 53 -27.05 3.69 -30.09
N GLU A 54 -27.54 3.09 -29.01
CA GLU A 54 -28.67 2.16 -29.04
C GLU A 54 -29.60 2.51 -27.88
N VAL A 55 -30.84 2.91 -28.21
CA VAL A 55 -31.91 3.12 -27.23
C VAL A 55 -32.78 1.87 -27.25
N PRO A 56 -32.91 1.13 -26.14
CA PRO A 56 -33.88 0.05 -26.11
C PRO A 56 -35.29 0.63 -26.23
N ALA A 57 -36.04 0.19 -27.23
CA ALA A 57 -37.42 0.64 -27.47
C ALA A 57 -38.34 0.33 -26.27
N GLN A 58 -38.03 -0.74 -25.53
CA GLN A 58 -38.77 -1.24 -24.38
C GLN A 58 -37.85 -1.48 -23.18
N CYS A 59 -38.40 -1.33 -21.98
CA CYS A 59 -37.69 -1.60 -20.74
C CYS A 59 -37.50 -3.13 -20.56
N PRO A 60 -36.26 -3.65 -20.47
CA PRO A 60 -36.02 -5.09 -20.28
C PRO A 60 -36.50 -5.62 -18.92
N ASN A 61 -36.79 -4.73 -17.95
CA ASN A 61 -37.26 -5.13 -16.63
C ASN A 61 -38.80 -5.26 -16.54
N CYS A 62 -39.56 -4.46 -17.30
CA CYS A 62 -41.02 -4.40 -17.16
C CYS A 62 -41.80 -4.32 -18.47
N GLY A 63 -41.12 -4.35 -19.62
CA GLY A 63 -41.73 -4.32 -20.96
C GLY A 63 -42.26 -2.96 -21.41
N ALA A 64 -42.31 -1.96 -20.55
CA ALA A 64 -42.87 -0.65 -20.90
C ALA A 64 -42.06 0.09 -21.98
N ASP A 65 -42.76 0.72 -22.92
CA ASP A 65 -42.18 1.48 -24.02
C ASP A 65 -41.52 2.81 -23.57
N ALA A 66 -40.62 3.32 -24.42
CA ALA A 66 -40.09 4.69 -24.39
C ALA A 66 -39.45 5.12 -23.05
N PRO A 67 -38.32 4.53 -22.65
CA PRO A 67 -37.58 4.97 -21.47
C PRO A 67 -37.02 6.40 -21.68
N LEU A 68 -37.04 7.22 -20.62
CA LEU A 68 -36.61 8.63 -20.69
C LEU A 68 -35.09 8.72 -20.80
N PRO A 69 -34.54 9.51 -21.74
CA PRO A 69 -33.10 9.76 -21.79
C PRO A 69 -32.67 10.60 -20.58
N MET A 70 -31.56 10.20 -19.98
CA MET A 70 -30.88 10.92 -18.89
C MET A 70 -29.67 11.67 -19.46
N PRO A 71 -29.09 12.63 -18.70
CA PRO A 71 -27.91 13.37 -19.15
C PRO A 71 -26.79 12.44 -19.63
N ARG A 72 -26.14 12.83 -20.73
CA ARG A 72 -25.03 12.09 -21.33
C ARG A 72 -23.88 12.02 -20.33
N ALA A 73 -23.38 10.80 -20.09
CA ALA A 73 -22.15 10.57 -19.36
C ALA A 73 -21.07 10.13 -20.35
N GLU A 74 -19.87 10.69 -20.20
CA GLU A 74 -18.68 10.20 -20.88
C GLU A 74 -18.02 9.16 -19.99
N ILE A 75 -17.79 7.96 -20.54
CA ILE A 75 -17.06 6.90 -19.84
C ILE A 75 -15.75 6.63 -20.56
N ALA A 76 -14.70 6.38 -19.78
CA ALA A 76 -13.40 5.95 -20.30
C ALA A 76 -13.32 4.42 -20.24
N ILE A 77 -13.01 3.80 -21.37
CA ILE A 77 -12.89 2.36 -21.56
C ILE A 77 -11.47 2.08 -22.02
N HIS A 78 -10.73 1.22 -21.30
CA HIS A 78 -9.35 0.91 -21.68
C HIS A 78 -9.30 -0.19 -22.73
N ASP A 79 -8.33 -0.08 -23.62
CA ASP A 79 -8.16 -0.97 -24.76
C ASP A 79 -6.70 -1.44 -24.90
N VAL A 80 -6.47 -2.40 -25.81
CA VAL A 80 -5.15 -3.04 -26.01
C VAL A 80 -4.09 -1.96 -26.28
N PRO A 81 -2.94 -1.98 -25.56
CA PRO A 81 -1.88 -1.00 -25.78
C PRO A 81 -1.42 -0.97 -27.23
N LEU A 82 -1.24 0.23 -27.76
CA LEU A 82 -0.73 0.47 -29.10
C LEU A 82 0.65 1.12 -29.01
N HIS A 83 1.65 0.55 -29.70
CA HIS A 83 3.05 1.00 -29.65
C HIS A 83 3.58 1.14 -28.21
N GLY A 84 3.21 0.20 -27.34
CA GLY A 84 3.59 0.21 -25.92
C GLY A 84 2.88 1.25 -25.06
N MET A 85 1.97 2.05 -25.62
CA MET A 85 1.24 3.11 -24.93
C MET A 85 -0.22 2.71 -24.66
N ALA A 86 -0.79 3.22 -23.58
CA ALA A 86 -2.18 2.94 -23.22
C ALA A 86 -3.14 3.50 -24.28
N VAL A 87 -4.27 2.81 -24.47
CA VAL A 87 -5.36 3.24 -25.36
C VAL A 87 -6.62 3.38 -24.52
N ALA A 88 -7.26 4.53 -24.60
CA ALA A 88 -8.52 4.81 -23.90
C ALA A 88 -9.58 5.29 -24.89
N LEU A 89 -10.71 4.61 -24.93
CA LEU A 89 -11.90 5.01 -25.65
C LEU A 89 -12.84 5.77 -24.72
N HIS A 90 -13.06 7.03 -25.03
CA HIS A 90 -14.02 7.92 -24.40
C HIS A 90 -15.34 7.85 -25.15
N VAL A 91 -16.31 7.16 -24.56
CA VAL A 91 -17.63 6.95 -25.17
C VAL A 91 -18.64 7.86 -24.49
N ARG A 92 -19.30 8.70 -25.28
CA ARG A 92 -20.49 9.41 -24.82
C ARG A 92 -21.69 8.49 -25.00
N ARG A 93 -22.30 8.06 -23.89
CA ARG A 93 -23.52 7.24 -23.90
C ARG A 93 -24.68 7.94 -23.20
N HIS A 94 -25.89 7.67 -23.66
CA HIS A 94 -27.09 7.99 -22.92
C HIS A 94 -27.35 6.87 -21.93
N SER A 95 -27.71 7.26 -20.70
CA SER A 95 -28.41 6.34 -19.81
C SER A 95 -29.89 6.63 -19.93
N HIS A 96 -30.74 5.62 -19.72
CA HIS A 96 -32.18 5.80 -19.80
C HIS A 96 -32.82 5.41 -18.49
N ARG A 97 -33.95 6.03 -18.15
CA ARG A 97 -34.73 5.68 -16.96
C ARG A 97 -36.12 5.23 -17.40
N CYS A 98 -36.50 4.02 -17.01
CA CYS A 98 -37.86 3.56 -17.24
C CYS A 98 -38.86 4.46 -16.51
N ARG A 99 -39.92 4.90 -17.19
CA ARG A 99 -40.97 5.75 -16.60
C ARG A 99 -41.82 5.02 -15.55
N PHE A 100 -41.95 3.70 -15.70
CA PHE A 100 -42.78 2.86 -14.83
C PHE A 100 -41.98 2.30 -13.65
N CYS A 101 -41.05 1.36 -13.90
CA CYS A 101 -40.28 0.70 -12.83
C CYS A 101 -39.10 1.53 -12.30
N ARG A 102 -38.85 2.72 -12.87
CA ARG A 102 -37.78 3.65 -12.47
C ARG A 102 -36.35 3.11 -12.56
N THR A 103 -36.18 1.91 -13.12
CA THR A 103 -34.87 1.25 -13.30
C THR A 103 -34.03 2.03 -14.31
N MET A 104 -32.75 2.21 -13.99
CA MET A 104 -31.75 2.76 -14.90
C MET A 104 -31.34 1.69 -15.90
N LEU A 105 -31.46 2.01 -17.18
CA LEU A 105 -31.08 1.19 -18.31
C LEU A 105 -29.80 1.78 -18.91
N GLU A 106 -28.76 0.98 -18.92
CA GLU A 106 -27.52 1.33 -19.60
C GLU A 106 -27.51 0.65 -20.97
N SER A 107 -27.28 1.43 -22.03
CA SER A 107 -27.08 0.85 -23.36
C SER A 107 -25.85 -0.06 -23.34
N PRO A 108 -25.94 -1.31 -23.82
CA PRO A 108 -24.79 -2.19 -23.92
C PRO A 108 -23.75 -1.55 -24.85
N LEU A 109 -22.47 -1.72 -24.51
CA LEU A 109 -21.36 -1.24 -25.33
C LEU A 109 -20.71 -2.43 -26.02
N PRO A 110 -20.83 -2.54 -27.36
CA PRO A 110 -20.31 -3.68 -28.10
C PRO A 110 -18.80 -3.90 -27.84
N GLY A 111 -18.42 -5.13 -27.50
CA GLY A 111 -17.02 -5.49 -27.27
C GLY A 111 -16.41 -5.00 -25.95
N VAL A 112 -17.22 -4.47 -25.03
CA VAL A 112 -16.77 -3.90 -23.75
C VAL A 112 -17.30 -4.72 -22.57
N ASP A 113 -16.43 -5.00 -21.59
CA ASP A 113 -16.82 -5.49 -20.27
C ASP A 113 -17.35 -4.30 -19.43
N PRO A 114 -18.67 -4.22 -19.18
CA PRO A 114 -19.25 -3.07 -18.50
C PRO A 114 -18.88 -3.00 -17.01
N ARG A 115 -18.43 -4.10 -16.40
CA ARG A 115 -18.01 -4.11 -14.99
C ARG A 115 -16.60 -3.56 -14.82
N ARG A 116 -15.72 -3.87 -15.77
CA ARG A 116 -14.30 -3.53 -15.70
C ARG A 116 -13.92 -2.26 -16.46
N HIS A 117 -14.81 -1.77 -17.34
CA HIS A 117 -14.55 -0.66 -18.27
C HIS A 117 -13.30 -0.90 -19.12
N ILE A 118 -13.22 -2.10 -19.69
CA ILE A 118 -12.15 -2.53 -20.60
C ILE A 118 -12.77 -3.23 -21.81
N THR A 119 -12.04 -3.29 -22.92
CA THR A 119 -12.47 -4.13 -24.05
C THR A 119 -12.25 -5.61 -23.77
N HIS A 120 -13.07 -6.47 -24.38
CA HIS A 120 -12.89 -7.93 -24.30
C HIS A 120 -11.51 -8.32 -24.84
N ARG A 121 -11.07 -7.71 -25.94
CA ARG A 121 -9.73 -7.93 -26.49
C ARG A 121 -8.60 -7.47 -25.57
N LEU A 122 -8.79 -6.41 -24.78
CA LEU A 122 -7.83 -6.04 -23.74
C LEU A 122 -7.82 -7.10 -22.62
N ALA A 123 -8.97 -7.64 -22.24
CA ALA A 123 -9.00 -8.73 -21.26
C ALA A 123 -8.22 -9.97 -21.74
N ASP A 124 -8.38 -10.34 -23.01
CA ASP A 124 -7.64 -11.43 -23.64
C ASP A 124 -6.14 -11.12 -23.71
N TRP A 125 -5.77 -9.89 -24.08
CA TRP A 125 -4.37 -9.46 -24.07
C TRP A 125 -3.78 -9.54 -22.67
N ILE A 126 -4.47 -9.03 -21.62
CA ILE A 126 -4.04 -9.12 -20.23
C ILE A 126 -3.80 -10.59 -19.83
N ALA A 127 -4.69 -11.51 -20.22
CA ALA A 127 -4.56 -12.94 -19.94
C ALA A 127 -3.26 -13.55 -20.51
N THR A 128 -2.69 -12.98 -21.57
CA THR A 128 -1.38 -13.42 -22.10
C THR A 128 -0.19 -12.90 -21.30
N GLN A 129 -0.34 -11.83 -20.49
CA GLN A 129 0.75 -11.14 -19.77
C GLN A 129 1.18 -11.76 -18.43
N HIS A 130 0.86 -13.05 -18.20
CA HIS A 130 1.10 -13.78 -16.95
C HIS A 130 2.55 -13.81 -16.42
N THR A 131 3.56 -13.52 -17.25
CA THR A 131 4.97 -13.47 -16.84
C THR A 131 5.41 -12.10 -16.31
N ARG A 132 4.58 -11.06 -16.46
CA ARG A 132 4.89 -9.68 -16.09
C ARG A 132 4.26 -9.30 -14.75
N THR A 133 4.77 -8.25 -14.12
CA THR A 133 4.17 -7.72 -12.88
C THR A 133 2.82 -7.09 -13.18
N ILE A 134 1.89 -7.17 -12.23
CA ILE A 134 0.56 -6.55 -12.35
C ILE A 134 0.72 -5.03 -12.56
N GLU A 135 1.66 -4.42 -11.85
CA GLU A 135 1.96 -2.99 -11.92
C GLU A 135 2.43 -2.57 -13.31
N ASP A 136 3.31 -3.34 -13.96
CA ASP A 136 3.80 -3.02 -15.30
C ASP A 136 2.70 -3.20 -16.36
N VAL A 137 1.89 -4.26 -16.24
CA VAL A 137 0.73 -4.48 -17.13
C VAL A 137 -0.29 -3.36 -16.96
N THR A 138 -0.61 -2.99 -15.72
CA THR A 138 -1.51 -1.88 -15.38
C THR A 138 -1.00 -0.56 -15.96
N ARG A 139 0.31 -0.27 -15.80
CA ARG A 139 0.93 0.95 -16.34
C ARG A 139 0.84 1.02 -17.86
N GLN A 140 1.01 -0.12 -18.54
CA GLN A 140 1.01 -0.16 -20.00
C GLN A 140 -0.39 -0.04 -20.62
N CYS A 141 -1.40 -0.70 -20.05
CA CYS A 141 -2.76 -0.64 -20.59
C CYS A 141 -3.64 0.45 -20.00
N GLY A 142 -3.24 1.05 -18.88
CA GLY A 142 -4.02 2.07 -18.17
C GLY A 142 -5.26 1.53 -17.45
N ALA A 143 -5.56 0.23 -17.56
CA ALA A 143 -6.70 -0.40 -16.88
C ALA A 143 -6.53 -0.35 -15.35
N ARG A 144 -7.65 -0.48 -14.62
CA ARG A 144 -7.62 -0.54 -13.16
C ARG A 144 -6.83 -1.75 -12.68
N LEU A 145 -5.97 -1.53 -11.69
CA LEU A 145 -5.14 -2.58 -11.08
C LEU A 145 -5.95 -3.79 -10.58
N SER A 146 -7.17 -3.56 -10.07
CA SER A 146 -8.09 -4.64 -9.70
C SER A 146 -8.52 -5.50 -10.89
N ALA A 147 -8.88 -4.89 -12.03
CA ALA A 147 -9.31 -5.62 -13.21
C ALA A 147 -8.18 -6.49 -13.78
N VAL A 148 -6.96 -5.93 -13.87
CA VAL A 148 -5.76 -6.66 -14.32
C VAL A 148 -5.49 -7.87 -13.42
N ARG A 149 -5.53 -7.66 -12.08
CA ARG A 149 -5.37 -8.74 -11.10
C ARG A 149 -6.42 -9.84 -11.31
N ASP A 150 -7.70 -9.47 -11.40
CA ASP A 150 -8.80 -10.42 -11.50
C ASP A 150 -8.69 -11.29 -12.77
N ILE A 151 -8.29 -10.70 -13.90
CA ILE A 151 -8.13 -11.42 -15.18
C ILE A 151 -6.94 -12.38 -15.11
N LEU A 152 -5.80 -11.91 -14.62
CA LEU A 152 -4.60 -12.75 -14.49
C LEU A 152 -4.83 -13.91 -13.54
N GLN A 153 -5.54 -13.67 -12.43
CA GLN A 153 -5.91 -14.72 -11.48
C GLN A 153 -6.84 -15.76 -12.12
N ALA A 154 -7.92 -15.33 -12.78
CA ALA A 154 -8.83 -16.23 -13.49
C ALA A 154 -8.10 -17.03 -14.59
N THR A 155 -7.09 -16.44 -15.23
CA THR A 155 -6.28 -17.12 -16.24
C THR A 155 -5.34 -18.15 -15.62
N ALA A 156 -4.72 -17.83 -14.48
CA ALA A 156 -3.86 -18.75 -13.75
C ALA A 156 -4.65 -19.97 -13.24
N GLU A 157 -5.87 -19.76 -12.73
CA GLU A 157 -6.79 -20.83 -12.33
C GLU A 157 -7.06 -21.79 -13.50
N LYS A 158 -7.36 -21.25 -14.69
CA LYS A 158 -7.60 -22.04 -15.91
C LYS A 158 -6.37 -22.80 -16.38
N ARG A 159 -5.18 -22.18 -16.33
CA ARG A 159 -3.93 -22.75 -16.88
C ARG A 159 -3.27 -23.79 -15.98
N HIS A 160 -3.20 -23.50 -14.68
CA HIS A 160 -2.45 -24.34 -13.74
C HIS A 160 -3.32 -25.36 -13.01
N GLY A 161 -4.64 -25.25 -13.15
CA GLY A 161 -5.60 -26.08 -12.44
C GLY A 161 -5.64 -25.75 -10.95
N SER A 162 -6.84 -25.70 -10.39
CA SER A 162 -7.00 -25.68 -8.94
C SER A 162 -6.58 -27.04 -8.40
N ARG A 163 -5.55 -27.08 -7.53
CA ARG A 163 -5.19 -28.30 -6.81
C ARG A 163 -6.00 -28.38 -5.52
N PRO A 164 -6.91 -29.37 -5.37
CA PRO A 164 -7.63 -29.57 -4.12
C PRO A 164 -6.64 -29.93 -3.01
N GLY A 165 -6.85 -29.40 -1.81
CA GLY A 165 -5.93 -29.55 -0.69
C GLY A 165 -4.77 -28.56 -0.77
N ALA A 166 -4.97 -27.37 -0.22
CA ALA A 166 -3.84 -26.51 0.12
C ALA A 166 -3.17 -27.03 1.40
N PRO A 167 -1.83 -27.09 1.48
CA PRO A 167 -1.12 -27.51 2.68
C PRO A 167 -1.63 -26.80 3.94
N GLU A 168 -1.72 -27.53 5.05
CA GLU A 168 -2.15 -26.99 6.35
C GLU A 168 -1.29 -25.79 6.80
N ALA A 169 -0.05 -25.73 6.32
CA ALA A 169 0.85 -24.59 6.49
C ALA A 169 0.25 -23.24 6.04
N PHE A 170 -0.75 -23.24 5.15
CA PHE A 170 -1.45 -22.02 4.72
C PHE A 170 -2.65 -21.64 5.57
N ASN A 171 -3.16 -22.54 6.41
CA ASN A 171 -4.29 -22.24 7.30
C ASN A 171 -3.97 -21.03 8.19
N LEU A 172 -5.00 -20.27 8.51
CA LEU A 172 -4.99 -19.26 9.56
C LEU A 172 -6.03 -19.64 10.62
N PRO A 173 -6.00 -19.07 11.83
CA PRO A 173 -7.04 -19.34 12.81
C PRO A 173 -8.43 -19.03 12.21
N ASP A 174 -9.37 -19.96 12.37
CA ASP A 174 -10.72 -19.93 11.80
C ASP A 174 -10.82 -19.81 10.26
N LEU A 175 -9.71 -19.95 9.52
CA LEU A 175 -9.69 -19.95 8.07
C LEU A 175 -8.99 -21.22 7.56
N GLN A 176 -9.71 -22.01 6.77
CA GLN A 176 -9.17 -23.24 6.18
C GLN A 176 -8.87 -23.03 4.71
N ALA A 177 -7.67 -23.42 4.31
CA ALA A 177 -7.24 -23.44 2.93
C ALA A 177 -7.91 -24.63 2.21
N THR A 178 -8.60 -24.36 1.11
CA THR A 178 -9.32 -25.38 0.32
C THR A 178 -8.52 -25.86 -0.86
N HIS A 179 -7.93 -24.92 -1.58
CA HIS A 179 -7.20 -25.19 -2.80
C HIS A 179 -6.15 -24.10 -3.03
N HIS A 180 -5.22 -24.39 -3.93
CA HIS A 180 -4.22 -23.42 -4.34
C HIS A 180 -3.94 -23.54 -5.83
N VAL A 181 -3.50 -22.41 -6.39
CA VAL A 181 -2.97 -22.29 -7.75
C VAL A 181 -1.49 -21.97 -7.61
N SER A 182 -0.62 -22.79 -8.20
CA SER A 182 0.81 -22.53 -8.23
C SER A 182 1.21 -21.91 -9.56
N GLY A 183 1.50 -20.60 -9.54
CA GLY A 183 2.13 -19.90 -10.65
C GLY A 183 3.66 -20.00 -10.60
N PRO A 184 4.36 -19.42 -11.58
CA PRO A 184 5.83 -19.45 -11.64
C PRO A 184 6.49 -18.74 -10.45
N HIS A 185 5.96 -17.58 -10.02
CA HIS A 185 6.54 -16.76 -8.96
C HIS A 185 5.66 -16.59 -7.71
N ARG A 186 4.46 -17.17 -7.71
CA ARG A 186 3.47 -16.96 -6.65
C ARG A 186 2.55 -18.16 -6.46
N TYR A 187 2.14 -18.40 -5.22
CA TYR A 187 0.99 -19.22 -4.86
C TYR A 187 -0.21 -18.33 -4.58
N ASP A 188 -1.35 -18.65 -5.19
CA ASP A 188 -2.65 -18.14 -4.79
C ASP A 188 -3.39 -19.23 -4.03
N VAL A 189 -3.62 -19.02 -2.74
CA VAL A 189 -4.22 -20.00 -1.84
C VAL A 189 -5.59 -19.51 -1.43
N TYR A 190 -6.60 -20.33 -1.59
CA TYR A 190 -7.99 -19.95 -1.37
C TYR A 190 -8.46 -20.47 -0.02
N LEU A 191 -8.94 -19.56 0.81
CA LEU A 191 -9.38 -19.86 2.17
C LEU A 191 -10.86 -19.56 2.33
N HIS A 192 -11.54 -20.42 3.08
CA HIS A 192 -12.89 -20.15 3.57
C HIS A 192 -12.86 -19.98 5.08
N THR A 193 -13.79 -19.17 5.57
CA THR A 193 -14.10 -19.07 6.99
C THR A 193 -14.75 -20.35 7.49
N LYS A 194 -14.29 -20.82 8.66
CA LYS A 194 -14.92 -21.90 9.42
C LYS A 194 -16.15 -21.41 10.19
N LEU A 195 -16.23 -20.10 10.45
CA LEU A 195 -17.33 -19.51 11.22
C LEU A 195 -18.55 -19.33 10.32
N SER A 196 -19.68 -19.90 10.70
CA SER A 196 -20.94 -19.71 9.96
C SER A 196 -21.54 -18.32 10.22
N ARG A 197 -21.46 -17.81 11.46
CA ARG A 197 -21.88 -16.45 11.88
C ARG A 197 -20.95 -15.89 12.97
N PRO A 198 -20.24 -14.78 12.72
CA PRO A 198 -19.45 -14.12 13.75
C PRO A 198 -20.35 -13.26 14.67
N PRO A 199 -20.05 -13.19 15.99
CA PRO A 199 -20.70 -12.22 16.87
C PRO A 199 -20.33 -10.78 16.50
N CYS A 200 -21.20 -9.83 16.84
CA CYS A 200 -20.91 -8.42 16.67
C CYS A 200 -19.69 -8.03 17.54
N PRO A 201 -18.63 -7.41 16.96
CA PRO A 201 -17.43 -7.06 17.73
C PRO A 201 -17.67 -5.95 18.76
N GLU A 202 -18.79 -5.23 18.65
CA GLU A 202 -19.10 -4.06 19.48
C GLU A 202 -19.99 -4.39 20.68
N CYS A 203 -20.89 -5.36 20.55
CA CYS A 203 -21.83 -5.74 21.62
C CYS A 203 -21.94 -7.25 21.86
N GLY A 204 -21.23 -8.09 21.11
CA GLY A 204 -21.25 -9.54 21.25
C GLY A 204 -22.50 -10.23 20.66
N SER A 205 -23.50 -9.49 20.19
CA SER A 205 -24.76 -10.05 19.67
C SER A 205 -24.54 -11.00 18.47
N LEU A 206 -25.28 -12.12 18.48
CA LEU A 206 -25.39 -13.06 17.35
C LEU A 206 -26.51 -12.67 16.36
N HIS A 207 -27.32 -11.66 16.69
CA HIS A 207 -28.36 -11.12 15.82
C HIS A 207 -27.75 -10.22 14.75
N VAL A 208 -27.11 -10.84 13.77
CA VAL A 208 -26.41 -10.15 12.68
C VAL A 208 -26.95 -10.59 11.33
N GLN A 209 -27.18 -9.62 10.44
CA GLN A 209 -27.60 -9.86 9.07
C GLN A 209 -26.44 -9.59 8.12
N ARG A 210 -26.18 -10.54 7.21
CA ARG A 210 -25.21 -10.35 6.12
C ARG A 210 -25.75 -9.33 5.13
N THR A 211 -24.94 -8.32 4.81
CA THR A 211 -25.29 -7.24 3.87
C THR A 211 -24.56 -7.37 2.54
N ALA A 212 -23.33 -7.90 2.54
CA ALA A 212 -22.54 -8.08 1.33
C ALA A 212 -21.52 -9.21 1.46
N THR A 213 -20.99 -9.66 0.31
CA THR A 213 -19.91 -10.64 0.20
C THR A 213 -18.84 -10.08 -0.74
N HIS A 214 -17.59 -10.23 -0.34
CA HIS A 214 -16.41 -9.78 -1.08
C HIS A 214 -15.34 -10.88 -1.08
N ALA A 215 -14.25 -10.65 -1.81
CA ALA A 215 -13.00 -11.38 -1.64
C ALA A 215 -12.00 -10.49 -0.90
N ALA A 216 -11.18 -11.10 -0.04
CA ALA A 216 -10.06 -10.44 0.62
C ALA A 216 -8.74 -11.04 0.14
N HIS A 217 -7.85 -10.18 -0.37
CA HIS A 217 -6.48 -10.58 -0.70
C HIS A 217 -5.55 -10.20 0.45
N VAL A 218 -4.80 -11.18 0.94
CA VAL A 218 -3.87 -11.05 2.06
C VAL A 218 -2.50 -11.58 1.64
N HIS A 219 -1.44 -10.83 1.89
CA HIS A 219 -0.08 -11.31 1.65
C HIS A 219 0.38 -12.17 2.82
N ASP A 220 1.12 -13.23 2.52
CA ASP A 220 1.61 -14.19 3.49
C ASP A 220 3.10 -14.49 3.32
N LYS A 221 3.69 -15.18 4.30
CA LYS A 221 5.10 -15.58 4.30
C LYS A 221 5.43 -16.33 3.00
N PRO A 222 6.54 -16.01 2.32
CA PRO A 222 6.93 -16.69 1.11
C PRO A 222 7.24 -18.17 1.39
N LEU A 223 6.93 -19.02 0.42
CA LEU A 223 7.15 -20.47 0.49
C LEU A 223 7.90 -20.93 -0.76
N ASN A 224 8.99 -21.68 -0.58
CA ASN A 224 9.81 -22.22 -1.66
C ASN A 224 10.25 -21.15 -2.68
N GLY A 225 10.63 -19.97 -2.19
CA GLY A 225 11.05 -18.84 -3.01
C GLY A 225 9.93 -18.12 -3.77
N LYS A 226 8.66 -18.56 -3.64
CA LYS A 226 7.50 -17.92 -4.26
C LYS A 226 6.74 -17.07 -3.25
N HIS A 227 6.15 -15.98 -3.72
CA HIS A 227 5.23 -15.18 -2.92
C HIS A 227 3.98 -15.99 -2.62
N VAL A 228 3.35 -15.72 -1.48
CA VAL A 228 2.08 -16.38 -1.12
C VAL A 228 1.03 -15.30 -0.95
N ALA A 229 -0.08 -15.45 -1.66
CA ALA A 229 -1.26 -14.64 -1.44
C ALA A 229 -2.44 -15.52 -1.06
N LEU A 230 -3.11 -15.13 0.01
CA LEU A 230 -4.31 -15.77 0.52
C LEU A 230 -5.52 -15.02 -0.01
N VAL A 231 -6.44 -15.75 -0.63
CA VAL A 231 -7.69 -15.25 -1.21
C VAL A 231 -8.80 -15.79 -0.33
N ILE A 232 -9.30 -14.94 0.58
CA ILE A 232 -10.34 -15.32 1.53
C ILE A 232 -11.71 -15.02 0.89
N THR A 233 -12.48 -16.07 0.66
CA THR A 233 -13.80 -16.01 0.03
C THR A 233 -14.70 -17.12 0.58
N PRO A 234 -15.94 -16.81 1.01
CA PRO A 234 -16.56 -15.49 1.05
C PRO A 234 -16.05 -14.65 2.23
N TYR A 235 -15.72 -13.38 1.99
CA TYR A 235 -15.42 -12.38 3.03
C TYR A 235 -16.64 -11.47 3.25
N ARG A 236 -17.30 -11.58 4.40
CA ARG A 236 -18.69 -11.11 4.56
C ARG A 236 -18.79 -9.81 5.36
N ALA A 237 -19.69 -8.93 4.95
CA ALA A 237 -20.09 -7.76 5.71
C ALA A 237 -21.42 -8.01 6.42
N PHE A 238 -21.54 -7.51 7.64
CA PHE A 238 -22.69 -7.72 8.51
C PHE A 238 -23.21 -6.40 9.09
N ARG A 239 -24.48 -6.40 9.47
CA ARG A 239 -25.11 -5.37 10.31
C ARG A 239 -25.73 -6.04 11.53
N CYS A 240 -25.39 -5.55 12.72
CA CYS A 240 -26.01 -6.01 13.96
C CYS A 240 -27.43 -5.43 14.08
N HIS A 241 -28.40 -6.23 14.51
CA HIS A 241 -29.76 -5.76 14.78
C HIS A 241 -29.88 -5.03 16.11
N ASP A 242 -29.12 -5.46 17.12
CA ASP A 242 -29.22 -4.92 18.48
C ASP A 242 -28.52 -3.55 18.59
N CYS A 243 -27.25 -3.44 18.19
CA CYS A 243 -26.50 -2.17 18.26
C CYS A 243 -26.50 -1.37 16.94
N ARG A 244 -27.09 -1.91 15.86
CA ARG A 244 -27.22 -1.28 14.53
C ARG A 244 -25.90 -0.98 13.79
N ARG A 245 -24.74 -1.26 14.40
CA ARG A 245 -23.41 -1.07 13.80
C ARG A 245 -23.14 -2.08 12.69
N ALA A 246 -22.53 -1.59 11.61
CA ALA A 246 -22.01 -2.43 10.54
C ALA A 246 -20.59 -2.86 10.90
N PHE A 247 -20.25 -4.10 10.56
CA PHE A 247 -18.90 -4.63 10.73
C PHE A 247 -18.56 -5.60 9.60
N ILE A 248 -17.27 -5.82 9.39
CA ILE A 248 -16.79 -6.84 8.47
C ILE A 248 -16.36 -8.03 9.30
N GLU A 249 -16.59 -9.24 8.78
CA GLU A 249 -16.12 -10.47 9.40
C GLU A 249 -14.66 -10.34 9.86
N PRO A 250 -14.36 -10.62 11.14
CA PRO A 250 -12.98 -10.60 11.60
C PRO A 250 -12.18 -11.68 10.86
N LEU A 251 -10.90 -11.39 10.57
CA LEU A 251 -9.97 -12.33 9.96
C LEU A 251 -8.85 -12.67 10.95
N PRO A 252 -9.03 -13.68 11.81
CA PRO A 252 -7.99 -14.07 12.75
C PRO A 252 -6.68 -14.46 12.02
N GLY A 253 -5.55 -14.07 12.60
CA GLY A 253 -4.22 -14.27 11.99
C GLY A 253 -3.89 -13.30 10.84
N VAL A 254 -4.80 -12.38 10.49
CA VAL A 254 -4.54 -11.24 9.60
C VAL A 254 -4.35 -10.00 10.46
N ALA A 255 -3.22 -9.33 10.29
CA ALA A 255 -2.85 -8.19 11.11
C ALA A 255 -3.79 -6.99 10.87
N ALA A 256 -4.29 -6.41 11.96
CA ALA A 256 -5.12 -5.21 11.96
C ALA A 256 -4.30 -3.92 11.77
N LEU A 257 -3.61 -3.80 10.63
CA LEU A 257 -2.76 -2.65 10.33
C LEU A 257 -3.57 -1.48 9.74
N PRO A 258 -3.47 -0.26 10.31
CA PRO A 258 -4.07 0.92 9.71
C PRO A 258 -3.35 1.28 8.40
N ARG A 259 -4.11 1.35 7.29
CA ARG A 259 -3.68 1.85 5.96
C ARG A 259 -2.52 1.10 5.26
N HIS A 260 -2.48 -0.22 5.34
CA HIS A 260 -1.46 -1.04 4.67
C HIS A 260 -2.09 -2.24 3.93
N PRO A 261 -1.37 -2.90 3.00
CA PRO A 261 -1.84 -4.18 2.45
C PRO A 261 -2.21 -5.12 3.60
N ARG A 262 -3.24 -5.95 3.43
CA ARG A 262 -3.58 -6.96 4.43
C ARG A 262 -2.45 -7.98 4.47
N LEU A 263 -1.87 -8.18 5.65
CA LEU A 263 -0.75 -9.10 5.86
C LEU A 263 -1.16 -10.11 6.92
N THR A 264 -0.65 -11.33 6.82
CA THR A 264 -0.72 -12.25 7.95
C THR A 264 0.21 -11.80 9.08
N GLU A 265 -0.16 -12.13 10.31
CA GLU A 265 0.70 -11.90 11.48
C GLU A 265 2.03 -12.67 11.36
N ARG A 266 1.99 -13.88 10.79
CA ARG A 266 3.20 -14.67 10.54
C ARG A 266 4.11 -14.06 9.49
N LEU A 267 3.57 -13.40 8.45
CA LEU A 267 4.38 -12.64 7.49
C LEU A 267 5.07 -11.48 8.18
N ILE A 268 4.36 -10.77 9.06
CA ILE A 268 4.96 -9.70 9.87
C ILE A 268 6.15 -10.22 10.68
N SER A 269 5.97 -11.33 11.42
CA SER A 269 7.07 -11.94 12.17
C SER A 269 8.23 -12.38 11.27
N TRP A 270 7.93 -12.86 10.07
CA TRP A 270 8.96 -13.20 9.09
C TRP A 270 9.73 -11.95 8.62
N ILE A 271 9.04 -10.87 8.25
CA ILE A 271 9.67 -9.60 7.85
C ILE A 271 10.60 -9.08 8.95
N GLN A 272 10.15 -9.15 10.21
CA GLN A 272 10.96 -8.76 11.36
C GLN A 272 12.25 -9.60 11.49
N LYS A 273 12.16 -10.92 11.31
CA LYS A 273 13.33 -11.81 11.35
C LYS A 273 14.30 -11.58 10.20
N GLN A 274 13.81 -11.12 9.04
CA GLN A 274 14.66 -10.81 7.89
C GLN A 274 15.30 -9.42 7.99
N ALA A 275 14.74 -8.52 8.79
CA ALA A 275 15.27 -7.19 8.99
C ALA A 275 16.65 -7.27 9.66
N GLY A 276 17.67 -6.71 8.98
CA GLY A 276 19.08 -6.78 9.42
C GLY A 276 19.88 -7.92 8.77
N LEU A 277 19.23 -8.91 8.15
CA LEU A 277 19.89 -9.95 7.34
C LEU A 277 19.86 -9.62 5.85
N ARG A 278 18.86 -8.86 5.41
CA ARG A 278 18.61 -8.54 4.00
C ARG A 278 18.25 -7.07 3.86
N GLU A 279 18.48 -6.52 2.68
CA GLU A 279 18.00 -5.17 2.36
C GLU A 279 16.46 -5.16 2.24
N ASP A 280 15.84 -4.03 2.61
CA ASP A 280 14.38 -3.86 2.51
C ASP A 280 13.86 -4.16 1.09
N LYS A 281 14.65 -3.87 0.05
CA LYS A 281 14.31 -4.11 -1.36
C LYS A 281 14.16 -5.60 -1.66
N ASP A 282 15.02 -6.43 -1.08
CA ASP A 282 15.05 -7.87 -1.32
C ASP A 282 13.93 -8.57 -0.54
N ILE A 283 13.64 -8.06 0.67
CA ILE A 283 12.49 -8.49 1.47
C ILE A 283 11.19 -8.18 0.71
N ALA A 284 11.06 -6.94 0.22
CA ALA A 284 9.91 -6.47 -0.55
C ALA A 284 9.69 -7.28 -1.83
N ALA A 285 10.76 -7.47 -2.61
CA ALA A 285 10.73 -8.32 -3.79
C ALA A 285 10.31 -9.74 -3.43
N GLY A 286 10.91 -10.34 -2.40
CA GLY A 286 10.65 -11.71 -1.96
C GLY A 286 9.23 -12.00 -1.44
N ILE A 287 8.41 -10.99 -1.16
CA ILE A 287 7.03 -11.15 -0.67
C ILE A 287 5.98 -10.47 -1.56
N GLY A 288 6.41 -9.77 -2.61
CA GLY A 288 5.52 -9.07 -3.54
C GLY A 288 4.77 -7.89 -2.90
N ILE A 289 5.44 -7.10 -2.05
CA ILE A 289 4.87 -5.83 -1.53
C ILE A 289 5.85 -4.66 -1.75
N PRO A 290 5.38 -3.40 -1.79
CA PRO A 290 6.27 -2.25 -1.96
C PRO A 290 7.27 -2.07 -0.80
N VAL A 291 8.50 -1.63 -1.10
CA VAL A 291 9.55 -1.32 -0.10
C VAL A 291 9.05 -0.36 0.99
N GLY A 292 8.27 0.65 0.61
CA GLY A 292 7.67 1.57 1.56
C GLY A 292 6.72 0.90 2.56
N SER A 293 6.06 -0.20 2.17
CA SER A 293 5.23 -1.00 3.08
C SER A 293 6.10 -1.79 4.05
N VAL A 294 7.19 -2.42 3.59
CA VAL A 294 8.19 -3.07 4.48
C VAL A 294 8.71 -2.08 5.53
N ARG A 295 9.15 -0.90 5.10
CA ARG A 295 9.62 0.15 6.03
C ARG A 295 8.56 0.55 7.04
N ARG A 296 7.32 0.77 6.61
CA ARG A 296 6.22 1.13 7.52
C ARG A 296 5.84 0.01 8.49
N ILE A 297 5.90 -1.24 8.08
CA ILE A 297 5.72 -2.40 8.98
C ILE A 297 6.81 -2.36 10.06
N LEU A 298 8.07 -2.18 9.65
CA LEU A 298 9.19 -2.14 10.58
C LEU A 298 9.21 -0.90 11.48
N ILE A 299 8.65 0.24 11.03
CA ILE A 299 8.51 1.47 11.83
C ILE A 299 7.26 1.43 12.73
N GLY A 300 6.13 0.96 12.19
CA GLY A 300 4.81 1.00 12.80
C GLY A 300 4.53 -0.11 13.81
N LEU A 301 5.23 -1.24 13.71
CA LEU A 301 5.17 -2.33 14.70
C LEU A 301 5.95 -2.06 15.99
N GLY A 302 6.11 -0.79 16.35
CA GLY A 302 6.44 -0.36 17.71
C GLY A 302 5.37 -0.73 18.76
N GLY A 303 4.65 -1.85 18.58
CA GLY A 303 3.62 -2.39 19.47
C GLY A 303 3.88 -3.84 19.93
N LEU A 304 4.81 -4.60 19.32
CA LEU A 304 5.36 -5.81 19.94
C LEU A 304 6.60 -5.38 20.73
N GLN A 305 6.54 -5.58 22.05
CA GLN A 305 7.58 -5.20 23.00
C GLN A 305 8.94 -5.76 22.58
N TRP A 306 9.82 -4.87 22.16
CA TRP A 306 11.23 -5.03 22.43
C TRP A 306 11.58 -3.96 23.46
N THR A 307 11.68 -4.35 24.72
CA THR A 307 12.51 -3.63 25.68
C THR A 307 13.95 -3.97 25.31
N PHE A 308 14.55 -3.19 24.41
CA PHE A 308 15.99 -3.21 24.24
C PHE A 308 16.60 -2.52 25.46
N THR A 309 17.33 -3.27 26.27
CA THR A 309 18.19 -2.69 27.31
C THR A 309 19.33 -1.91 26.64
N PRO A 310 19.86 -0.84 27.26
CA PRO A 310 20.88 0.05 26.68
C PRO A 310 22.14 -0.62 26.11
N LYS A 311 22.42 -1.89 26.46
CA LYS A 311 23.56 -2.69 25.96
C LYS A 311 23.51 -3.03 24.45
N THR A 312 22.44 -2.70 23.72
CA THR A 312 22.28 -3.09 22.29
C THR A 312 22.63 -2.01 21.28
N VAL A 313 23.03 -0.81 21.72
CA VAL A 313 23.82 0.09 20.88
C VAL A 313 25.28 -0.22 21.23
N PRO A 314 26.09 -0.80 20.33
CA PRO A 314 27.46 -1.24 20.63
C PRO A 314 28.40 -0.02 20.74
N MET A 315 28.09 0.92 21.64
CA MET A 315 28.76 2.21 21.74
C MET A 315 28.82 2.59 23.22
N ALA A 316 30.02 2.59 23.81
CA ALA A 316 30.22 2.65 25.26
C ALA A 316 29.68 3.95 25.92
N ASP A 317 29.54 5.03 25.15
CA ASP A 317 29.27 6.38 25.69
C ASP A 317 27.98 7.03 25.19
N TRP A 318 27.27 6.41 24.24
CA TRP A 318 26.02 6.97 23.73
C TRP A 318 24.84 6.63 24.62
N ARG A 319 24.09 7.66 25.04
CA ARG A 319 22.90 7.50 25.90
C ARG A 319 21.62 7.89 25.16
N PRO A 320 20.48 7.19 25.37
CA PRO A 320 19.19 7.62 24.84
C PRO A 320 18.75 8.95 25.47
N LEU A 321 17.85 9.65 24.79
CA LEU A 321 17.25 10.87 25.32
C LEU A 321 16.40 10.57 26.59
N PRO A 322 16.27 11.51 27.54
CA PRO A 322 15.42 11.34 28.70
C PRO A 322 13.98 10.96 28.31
N ALA A 323 13.33 10.13 29.14
CA ALA A 323 11.99 9.61 28.89
C ALA A 323 11.82 8.93 27.51
N THR A 324 12.90 8.31 27.00
CA THR A 324 12.84 7.48 25.81
C THR A 324 13.45 6.11 26.02
N VAL A 325 12.97 5.13 25.27
CA VAL A 325 13.59 3.80 25.15
C VAL A 325 14.05 3.56 23.72
N VAL A 326 15.22 2.94 23.56
CA VAL A 326 15.68 2.48 22.26
C VAL A 326 14.80 1.32 21.82
N THR A 327 14.33 1.39 20.59
CA THR A 327 13.46 0.36 19.98
C THR A 327 14.11 -0.34 18.81
N ARG A 328 15.09 0.30 18.16
CA ARG A 328 15.83 -0.25 17.03
C ARG A 328 17.13 0.51 16.80
N TYR A 329 18.16 -0.17 16.31
CA TYR A 329 19.40 0.40 15.83
C TYR A 329 19.72 -0.19 14.46
N LEU A 330 20.06 0.67 13.49
CA LEU A 330 20.44 0.28 12.14
C LEU A 330 21.73 1.02 11.76
N PRO A 331 22.87 0.33 11.65
CA PRO A 331 24.06 0.90 11.03
C PRO A 331 23.91 0.92 9.49
N ASP A 332 24.43 1.96 8.86
CA ASP A 332 24.53 2.14 7.42
C ASP A 332 25.98 2.54 7.04
N ALA A 333 26.32 2.50 5.76
CA ALA A 333 27.59 2.98 5.22
C ALA A 333 27.85 4.43 5.64
N ASP A 334 26.82 5.28 5.61
CA ASP A 334 26.96 6.72 5.85
C ASP A 334 26.58 7.20 7.27
N GLY A 335 26.15 6.30 8.16
CA GLY A 335 25.58 6.75 9.43
C GLY A 335 24.94 5.68 10.30
N HIS A 336 24.48 6.13 11.46
CA HIS A 336 23.73 5.33 12.43
C HIS A 336 22.30 5.85 12.53
N HIS A 337 21.33 4.95 12.38
CA HIS A 337 19.91 5.25 12.54
C HIS A 337 19.41 4.59 13.83
N ILE A 338 19.06 5.40 14.83
CA ILE A 338 18.60 4.93 16.14
C ILE A 338 17.13 5.30 16.31
N TYR A 339 16.28 4.34 16.66
CA TYR A 339 14.84 4.56 16.83
C TYR A 339 14.50 4.62 18.31
N LEU A 340 13.89 5.72 18.72
CA LEU A 340 13.51 6.03 20.09
C LEU A 340 11.98 6.05 20.24
N ARG A 341 11.50 5.57 21.37
CA ARG A 341 10.09 5.67 21.76
C ARG A 341 9.97 6.47 23.03
N GLY A 342 9.18 7.54 23.00
CA GLY A 342 8.78 8.28 24.20
C GLY A 342 8.01 7.36 25.14
N THR A 343 8.48 7.27 26.38
CA THR A 343 7.77 6.63 27.48
C THR A 343 6.76 7.62 28.04
N PRO A 344 5.47 7.23 28.17
CA PRO A 344 4.47 8.08 28.80
C PRO A 344 4.97 8.65 30.14
N SER A 345 4.98 9.98 30.28
CA SER A 345 5.40 10.66 31.50
C SER A 345 4.30 11.49 32.15
N VAL A 346 3.10 11.50 31.56
CA VAL A 346 1.94 12.26 32.05
C VAL A 346 1.00 11.30 32.74
N ASP A 347 0.96 11.37 34.06
CA ASP A 347 0.07 10.64 34.96
C ASP A 347 -1.17 11.47 35.35
N ARG A 348 -1.13 12.79 35.19
CA ARG A 348 -2.23 13.72 35.51
C ARG A 348 -2.50 14.75 34.44
N CYS A 349 -3.76 15.14 34.28
CA CYS A 349 -4.18 16.18 33.35
C CYS A 349 -3.68 17.56 33.80
N ALA A 350 -2.99 18.28 32.93
CA ALA A 350 -2.51 19.64 33.23
C ALA A 350 -3.63 20.68 33.38
N LEU A 351 -4.85 20.41 32.88
CA LEU A 351 -5.99 21.32 33.03
C LEU A 351 -6.88 20.99 34.24
N CYS A 352 -7.21 19.73 34.47
CA CYS A 352 -8.19 19.34 35.50
C CYS A 352 -7.64 18.42 36.60
N GLY A 353 -6.35 18.04 36.54
CA GLY A 353 -5.71 17.17 37.54
C GLY A 353 -6.12 15.69 37.49
N SER A 354 -7.06 15.31 36.62
CA SER A 354 -7.54 13.92 36.50
C SER A 354 -6.44 12.95 36.05
N GLU A 355 -6.44 11.75 36.64
CA GLU A 355 -5.58 10.62 36.29
C GLU A 355 -6.13 9.79 35.09
N ASP A 356 -7.34 10.11 34.61
CA ASP A 356 -7.94 9.49 33.42
C ASP A 356 -7.27 10.01 32.14
N ILE A 357 -6.03 9.57 31.93
CA ILE A 357 -5.19 9.93 30.80
C ILE A 357 -5.02 8.72 29.89
N THR A 358 -5.49 8.86 28.65
CA THR A 358 -5.31 7.84 27.61
C THR A 358 -4.29 8.28 26.58
N THR A 359 -3.39 7.36 26.20
CA THR A 359 -2.52 7.53 25.04
C THR A 359 -3.34 7.30 23.77
N LYS A 360 -3.40 8.30 22.87
CA LYS A 360 -4.26 8.20 21.68
C LYS A 360 -3.50 7.93 20.39
N TRP A 361 -2.40 8.63 20.14
CA TRP A 361 -1.58 8.42 18.95
C TRP A 361 -0.12 8.78 19.22
N ARG A 362 0.76 8.30 18.35
CA ARG A 362 2.20 8.59 18.40
C ARG A 362 2.62 9.32 17.13
N ARG A 363 3.51 10.31 17.27
CA ARG A 363 4.03 11.08 16.15
C ARG A 363 5.52 10.82 16.01
N SER A 364 5.92 10.28 14.87
CA SER A 364 7.33 9.99 14.56
C SER A 364 8.01 11.18 13.89
N ARG A 365 9.22 11.50 14.32
CA ARG A 365 10.09 12.55 13.74
C ARG A 365 11.52 12.04 13.66
N ALA A 366 12.32 12.66 12.80
CA ALA A 366 13.76 12.39 12.66
C ALA A 366 14.57 13.65 12.99
N ILE A 367 15.59 13.50 13.84
CA ILE A 367 16.50 14.57 14.27
C ILE A 367 17.94 14.09 14.23
N ARG A 368 18.88 15.02 14.02
CA ARG A 368 20.32 14.71 14.06
C ARG A 368 20.83 14.72 15.50
N ASP A 369 21.85 13.91 15.72
CA ASP A 369 22.54 13.80 17.00
C ASP A 369 24.06 13.76 16.78
N ILE A 370 24.83 13.79 17.89
CA ILE A 370 26.29 13.82 17.88
C ILE A 370 26.83 12.71 16.96
N PRO A 371 27.70 13.03 15.98
CA PRO A 371 28.36 12.04 15.14
C PRO A 371 29.19 11.08 16.00
N LEU A 372 29.22 9.80 15.62
CA LEU A 372 29.93 8.76 16.35
C LEU A 372 30.81 7.99 15.36
N GLU A 373 32.06 7.70 15.76
CA GLU A 373 33.02 6.97 14.92
C GLU A 373 33.19 7.58 13.51
N GLY A 374 33.13 8.92 13.43
CA GLY A 374 33.21 9.66 12.16
C GLY A 374 31.97 9.58 11.28
N LYS A 375 30.89 8.92 11.75
CA LYS A 375 29.63 8.74 11.03
C LYS A 375 28.49 9.55 11.63
N SER A 376 27.59 10.01 10.77
CA SER A 376 26.42 10.80 11.20
C SER A 376 25.42 9.97 12.00
N VAL A 377 24.78 10.56 13.01
CA VAL A 377 23.71 9.89 13.78
C VAL A 377 22.36 10.54 13.48
N LEU A 378 21.36 9.73 13.16
CA LEU A 378 19.97 10.13 12.95
C LEU A 378 19.06 9.40 13.94
N LEU A 379 18.42 10.16 14.82
CA LEU A 379 17.45 9.64 15.78
C LEU A 379 16.04 9.74 15.21
N HIS A 380 15.35 8.62 15.12
CA HIS A 380 13.94 8.53 14.78
C HIS A 380 13.14 8.37 16.06
N TYR A 381 12.58 9.45 16.61
CA TYR A 381 11.83 9.39 17.86
C TYR A 381 10.33 9.45 17.63
N SER A 382 9.56 8.82 18.53
CA SER A 382 8.10 8.93 18.57
C SER A 382 7.62 9.56 19.88
N SER A 383 6.98 10.71 19.81
CA SER A 383 6.30 11.35 20.94
C SER A 383 4.88 10.81 21.10
N VAL A 384 4.37 10.85 22.33
CA VAL A 384 3.02 10.40 22.67
C VAL A 384 2.09 11.61 22.74
N THR A 385 0.87 11.49 22.21
CA THR A 385 -0.20 12.43 22.52
C THR A 385 -1.17 11.81 23.52
N HIS A 386 -1.33 12.53 24.63
CA HIS A 386 -2.22 12.20 25.73
C HIS A 386 -3.56 12.90 25.52
N ARG A 387 -4.66 12.28 25.95
CA ARG A 387 -5.96 12.91 26.08
C ARG A 387 -6.58 12.58 27.44
N CYS A 388 -7.08 13.60 28.11
CA CYS A 388 -7.89 13.44 29.31
C CYS A 388 -9.30 12.94 28.96
N GLY A 389 -9.76 11.87 29.60
CA GLY A 389 -11.12 11.34 29.43
C GLY A 389 -12.20 12.23 30.04
N ILE A 390 -11.84 13.08 31.02
CA ILE A 390 -12.77 13.99 31.70
C ILE A 390 -12.96 15.30 30.92
N CYS A 391 -11.90 16.12 30.79
CA CYS A 391 -12.02 17.45 30.18
C CYS A 391 -11.72 17.47 28.68
N GLY A 392 -11.30 16.34 28.10
CA GLY A 392 -10.97 16.24 26.67
C GLY A 392 -9.65 16.90 26.27
N TRP A 393 -8.93 17.53 27.19
CA TRP A 393 -7.63 18.16 26.94
C TRP A 393 -6.67 17.17 26.30
N ALA A 394 -5.97 17.61 25.26
CA ALA A 394 -4.97 16.80 24.59
C ALA A 394 -3.66 17.57 24.42
N ALA A 395 -2.55 16.90 24.70
CA ALA A 395 -1.22 17.47 24.54
C ALA A 395 -0.21 16.41 24.10
N GLU A 396 0.71 16.85 23.25
CA GLU A 396 1.88 16.07 22.88
C GLU A 396 2.91 16.14 24.01
N GLN A 397 3.40 14.99 24.47
CA GLN A 397 4.50 14.90 25.39
C GLN A 397 5.74 15.56 24.77
N LYS A 398 6.26 16.60 25.42
CA LYS A 398 7.56 17.17 25.08
C LYS A 398 8.65 16.22 25.56
N LEU A 399 9.60 15.94 24.69
CA LEU A 399 10.81 15.19 25.04
C LEU A 399 11.93 16.19 25.26
N ASP A 400 12.61 16.06 26.40
CA ASP A 400 13.70 16.96 26.77
C ASP A 400 14.93 16.76 25.88
N GLY A 401 15.71 17.84 25.71
CA GLY A 401 16.94 17.82 24.93
C GLY A 401 16.75 17.76 23.42
N ILE A 402 15.56 18.08 22.90
CA ILE A 402 15.27 18.16 21.45
C ILE A 402 14.97 19.60 21.05
N ASP A 403 15.76 20.14 20.13
CA ASP A 403 15.42 21.35 19.39
C ASP A 403 14.55 20.95 18.18
N THR A 404 13.24 21.17 18.31
CA THR A 404 12.29 20.85 17.25
C THR A 404 12.36 21.80 16.06
N ALA A 405 12.88 23.02 16.24
CA ALA A 405 12.98 24.01 15.16
C ALA A 405 14.11 23.63 14.20
N HIS A 406 15.27 23.28 14.74
CA HIS A 406 16.46 22.91 13.96
C HIS A 406 16.59 21.40 13.71
N LYS A 407 15.70 20.59 14.31
CA LYS A 407 15.68 19.12 14.20
C LYS A 407 16.99 18.49 14.64
N VAL A 408 17.50 18.94 15.79
CA VAL A 408 18.72 18.40 16.41
C VAL A 408 18.50 18.11 17.89
N THR A 409 19.39 17.33 18.48
CA THR A 409 19.49 17.24 19.94
C THR A 409 20.24 18.45 20.50
N GLN A 410 19.91 18.87 21.71
CA GLN A 410 20.61 19.95 22.40
C GLN A 410 22.10 19.62 22.61
N ARG A 411 22.42 18.36 22.94
CA ARG A 411 23.80 17.88 23.04
C ARG A 411 24.57 17.96 21.71
N LEU A 412 23.89 17.82 20.57
CA LEU A 412 24.52 18.06 19.26
C LEU A 412 24.83 19.53 19.07
N THR A 413 23.95 20.44 19.50
CA THR A 413 24.23 21.88 19.47
C THR A 413 25.50 22.21 20.26
N GLU A 414 25.60 21.72 21.49
CA GLU A 414 26.79 21.89 22.35
C GLU A 414 28.06 21.32 21.71
N TRP A 415 27.94 20.12 21.13
CA TRP A 415 29.04 19.49 20.40
C TRP A 415 29.48 20.32 19.19
N VAL A 416 28.54 20.82 18.37
CA VAL A 416 28.82 21.68 17.21
C VAL A 416 29.56 22.94 17.63
N THR A 417 29.12 23.60 18.70
CA THR A 417 29.80 24.78 19.24
C THR A 417 31.25 24.48 19.62
N CYS A 418 31.50 23.35 20.30
CA CYS A 418 32.85 22.94 20.65
C CYS A 418 33.72 22.64 19.41
N GLN A 419 33.15 21.97 18.41
CA GLN A 419 33.87 21.62 17.19
C GLN A 419 34.22 22.85 16.34
N LEU A 420 33.34 23.85 16.27
CA LEU A 420 33.61 25.09 15.53
C LEU A 420 34.79 25.90 16.08
N ALA A 421 35.22 25.63 17.32
CA ALA A 421 36.45 26.22 17.87
C ALA A 421 37.74 25.64 17.26
N SER A 422 37.67 24.47 16.60
CA SER A 422 38.84 23.73 16.12
C SER A 422 38.78 23.32 14.64
N GLN A 423 37.60 23.41 14.01
CA GLN A 423 37.43 23.06 12.60
C GLN A 423 36.39 23.94 11.89
N PRO A 424 36.54 24.15 10.56
CA PRO A 424 35.61 24.97 9.79
C PRO A 424 34.20 24.36 9.72
N ALA A 425 33.19 25.22 9.54
CA ALA A 425 31.78 24.83 9.58
C ALA A 425 31.41 23.77 8.52
N GLU A 426 32.10 23.74 7.39
CA GLU A 426 31.94 22.75 6.31
C GLU A 426 32.29 21.34 6.77
N ASN A 427 33.35 21.19 7.57
CA ASN A 427 33.78 19.90 8.11
C ASN A 427 32.76 19.38 9.13
N VAL A 428 32.29 20.26 10.01
CA VAL A 428 31.25 19.95 11.01
C VAL A 428 29.92 19.59 10.33
N ALA A 429 29.55 20.34 9.28
CA ALA A 429 28.35 20.06 8.48
C ALA A 429 28.42 18.70 7.78
N ARG A 430 29.58 18.34 7.21
CA ARG A 430 29.80 17.03 6.59
C ARG A 430 29.68 15.89 7.60
N ALA A 431 30.30 16.02 8.78
CA ALA A 431 30.25 14.99 9.82
C ALA A 431 28.84 14.76 10.38
N THR A 432 28.05 15.83 10.52
CA THR A 432 26.68 15.79 11.07
C THR A 432 25.60 15.57 10.03
N LYS A 433 25.93 15.71 8.74
CA LYS A 433 24.97 15.85 7.63
C LYS A 433 23.95 16.98 7.85
N LEU A 434 24.37 18.05 8.53
CA LEU A 434 23.61 19.29 8.64
C LEU A 434 23.94 20.24 7.49
N LYS A 435 23.08 21.22 7.23
CA LYS A 435 23.40 22.32 6.32
C LYS A 435 24.42 23.24 7.00
N VAL A 436 25.38 23.77 6.24
CA VAL A 436 26.38 24.73 6.75
C VAL A 436 25.72 25.93 7.46
N ALA A 437 24.62 26.45 6.91
CA ALA A 437 23.87 27.54 7.53
C ALA A 437 23.30 27.19 8.92
N VAL A 438 22.88 25.94 9.14
CA VAL A 438 22.37 25.47 10.44
C VAL A 438 23.52 25.35 11.45
N VAL A 439 24.68 24.86 11.00
CA VAL A 439 25.90 24.79 11.81
C VAL A 439 26.39 26.18 12.21
N ALA A 440 26.43 27.12 11.26
CA ALA A 440 26.83 28.50 11.51
C ALA A 440 25.89 29.20 12.50
N TYR A 441 24.58 28.98 12.38
CA TYR A 441 23.59 29.49 13.33
C TYR A 441 23.82 28.97 14.75
N MET A 442 24.10 27.67 14.91
CA MET A 442 24.40 27.07 16.22
C MET A 442 25.67 27.65 16.85
N GLY A 443 26.69 27.94 16.04
CA GLY A 443 27.89 28.65 16.49
C GLY A 443 27.60 30.07 16.97
N ALA A 444 26.83 30.83 16.19
CA ALA A 444 26.50 32.23 16.49
C ALA A 444 25.59 32.40 17.73
N ALA A 445 24.65 31.47 17.93
CA ALA A 445 23.74 31.49 19.09
C ALA A 445 24.50 31.31 20.43
N SER A 446 25.62 30.57 20.43
CA SER A 446 26.44 30.39 21.64
C SER A 446 27.29 31.60 21.98
N THR A 447 27.67 32.43 21.01
CA THR A 447 28.41 33.68 21.24
C THR A 447 27.55 34.81 21.76
N ALA A 448 26.22 34.74 21.58
CA ALA A 448 25.27 35.73 22.09
C ALA A 448 24.72 35.42 23.49
N ALA A 449 25.00 34.21 24.02
CA ALA A 449 24.58 33.75 25.35
C ALA A 449 25.73 33.75 26.39
N LYS A 450 26.93 34.18 25.98
CA LYS A 450 28.04 34.57 26.86
C LYS A 450 28.11 36.09 26.88
#